data_AF-A0A9N9NNF4-F1
#
_entry.id   AF-A0A9N9NNF4-F1
#
_cell.length_a   1.000
_cell.length_b   1.000
_cell.length_c   1.000
_cell.angle_alpha   90.00
_cell.angle_beta   90.00
_cell.angle_gamma   90.00
#
_symmetry.space_group_name_H-M   'P 1'
#
loop_
_entity.id
_entity.type
_entity.pdbx_description
1 polymer ?
#
loop_
_entity_poly.entity_id
_entity_poly.type
_entity_poly.pdbx_seq_one_letter_code
_entity_poly.pdbx_strand_id
1 'polypeptide(L)'
;AEEFHSFAPKHRFISRSNMTTVEKPENAPEHCPGPETENAGKASACEGCPNQKICATAPKGPDPDIKLITEKMSTVKHKILILSGKGGVGKSTFTAQLGFAFAGDEYIQACQRSLHSEDILYQIIMGLEGEQIHQSLSGWSPVYVQDNLG
;
A
#
# COMPACT_ATOMS: atom_id res chain seq x y z
N ALA A 1 -18.60 15.60 37.35
CA ALA A 1 -18.10 14.22 37.26
C ALA A 1 -18.76 13.61 36.03
N GLU A 2 -18.09 13.78 34.89
CA GLU A 2 -18.60 13.43 33.55
C GLU A 2 -18.33 11.96 33.26
N GLU A 3 -19.39 11.22 32.91
CA GLU A 3 -19.31 9.85 32.41
C GLU A 3 -18.86 9.88 30.93
N PHE A 4 -17.64 9.45 30.65
CA PHE A 4 -17.17 9.17 29.29
C PHE A 4 -17.64 7.78 28.85
N HIS A 5 -18.63 7.75 27.96
CA HIS A 5 -19.00 6.54 27.22
C HIS A 5 -17.87 6.16 26.25
N SER A 6 -17.29 4.97 26.47
CA SER A 6 -16.31 4.35 25.58
C SER A 6 -16.94 4.04 24.22
N PHE A 7 -16.60 4.81 23.20
CA PHE A 7 -16.93 4.51 21.81
C PHE A 7 -15.70 3.89 21.15
N ALA A 8 -15.56 2.57 21.26
CA ALA A 8 -14.51 1.83 20.56
C ALA A 8 -14.82 1.81 19.05
N PRO A 9 -13.95 2.34 18.17
CA PRO A 9 -14.15 2.23 16.74
C PRO A 9 -13.83 0.79 16.30
N LYS A 10 -14.77 0.15 15.62
CA LYS A 10 -14.60 -1.15 14.96
C LYS A 10 -13.64 -1.01 13.77
N HIS A 11 -12.35 -0.85 14.03
CA HIS A 11 -11.33 -0.97 12.98
C HIS A 11 -10.94 -2.44 12.84
N ARG A 12 -11.33 -3.02 11.69
CA ARG A 12 -10.95 -4.36 11.26
C ARG A 12 -9.44 -4.37 10.99
N PHE A 13 -8.65 -4.79 11.98
CA PHE A 13 -7.27 -5.19 11.79
C PHE A 13 -7.26 -6.43 10.88
N ILE A 14 -6.73 -6.33 9.66
CA ILE A 14 -6.49 -7.51 8.82
C ILE A 14 -5.25 -8.20 9.37
N SER A 15 -5.45 -9.07 10.36
CA SER A 15 -4.46 -10.06 10.77
C SER A 15 -4.20 -11.02 9.61
N ARG A 16 -2.95 -11.46 9.43
CA ARG A 16 -2.53 -12.40 8.38
C ARG A 16 -3.38 -13.68 8.41
N SER A 17 -4.47 -13.71 7.65
CA SER A 17 -5.01 -14.94 7.07
C SER A 17 -4.35 -15.13 5.72
N ASN A 18 -3.82 -16.32 5.45
CA ASN A 18 -3.24 -16.70 4.15
C ASN A 18 -4.19 -16.27 3.02
N MET A 19 -3.83 -15.22 2.29
CA MET A 19 -4.64 -14.64 1.24
C MET A 19 -4.36 -15.38 -0.06
N THR A 20 -4.93 -16.58 -0.20
CA THR A 20 -4.86 -17.40 -1.42
C THR A 20 -6.13 -17.36 -2.27
N THR A 21 -7.09 -16.50 -1.95
CA THR A 21 -8.27 -16.31 -2.80
C THR A 21 -8.22 -14.93 -3.42
N VAL A 22 -7.83 -14.87 -4.70
CA VAL A 22 -8.10 -13.70 -5.55
C VAL A 22 -9.62 -13.60 -5.64
N GLU A 23 -10.23 -12.78 -4.80
CA GLU A 23 -11.68 -12.59 -4.82
C GLU A 23 -12.06 -11.92 -6.15
N LYS A 24 -12.85 -12.63 -6.95
CA LYS A 24 -13.46 -12.11 -8.16
C LYS A 24 -14.34 -10.91 -7.75
N PRO A 25 -14.12 -9.70 -8.31
CA PRO A 25 -14.91 -8.54 -7.91
C PRO A 25 -16.37 -8.73 -8.33
N GLU A 26 -17.31 -8.18 -7.55
CA GLU A 26 -18.75 -8.39 -7.74
C GLU A 26 -19.25 -7.96 -9.13
N ASN A 27 -18.58 -6.97 -9.73
CA ASN A 27 -18.88 -6.46 -11.07
C ASN A 27 -18.13 -7.20 -12.19
N ALA A 28 -17.43 -8.29 -11.90
CA ALA A 28 -16.80 -9.11 -12.93
C ALA A 28 -17.87 -9.90 -13.70
N PRO A 29 -17.73 -10.04 -15.03
CA PRO A 29 -18.59 -10.91 -15.84
C PRO A 29 -18.72 -12.31 -15.24
N GLU A 30 -19.90 -12.94 -15.33
CA GLU A 30 -20.15 -14.27 -14.73
C GLU A 30 -19.10 -15.31 -15.16
N HIS A 31 -18.68 -15.28 -16.43
CA HIS A 31 -17.67 -16.17 -16.99
C HIS A 31 -16.30 -15.52 -17.17
N CYS A 32 -15.95 -14.54 -16.32
CA CYS A 32 -14.62 -13.92 -16.35
C CYS A 32 -13.52 -14.99 -16.18
N PRO A 33 -12.58 -15.14 -17.13
CA PRO A 33 -11.51 -16.14 -17.04
C PRO A 33 -10.48 -15.79 -15.96
N GLY A 34 -10.48 -14.54 -15.47
CA GLY A 34 -9.52 -14.05 -14.47
C GLY A 34 -8.27 -13.43 -15.11
N PRO A 35 -7.62 -12.46 -14.43
CA PRO A 35 -6.55 -11.63 -15.02
C PRO A 35 -5.25 -12.38 -15.29
N GLU A 36 -5.01 -13.49 -14.58
CA GLU A 36 -3.80 -14.32 -14.69
C GLU A 36 -3.86 -15.36 -15.81
N THR A 37 -5.01 -15.53 -16.46
CA THR A 37 -5.17 -16.54 -17.51
C THR A 37 -4.72 -16.03 -18.87
N GLU A 38 -4.30 -16.94 -19.76
CA GLU A 38 -3.94 -16.60 -21.14
C GLU A 38 -5.10 -16.00 -21.95
N ASN A 39 -6.33 -16.30 -21.53
CA ASN A 39 -7.58 -15.84 -22.12
C ASN A 39 -8.07 -14.49 -21.57
N ALA A 40 -7.38 -13.91 -20.59
CA ALA A 40 -7.72 -12.60 -20.04
C ALA A 40 -7.70 -11.53 -21.14
N GLY A 41 -8.80 -10.78 -21.30
CA GLY A 41 -8.96 -9.76 -22.33
C GLY A 41 -9.22 -10.29 -23.76
N LYS A 42 -9.19 -11.62 -23.96
CA LYS A 42 -9.41 -12.30 -25.26
C LYS A 42 -10.68 -13.15 -25.31
N ALA A 43 -11.16 -13.64 -24.16
CA ALA A 43 -12.39 -14.41 -24.09
C ALA A 43 -13.62 -13.56 -24.45
N SER A 44 -14.69 -14.19 -24.94
CA SER A 44 -15.97 -13.53 -25.20
C SER A 44 -16.53 -12.85 -23.94
N ALA A 45 -16.32 -13.44 -22.76
CA ALA A 45 -16.69 -12.86 -21.48
C ALA A 45 -15.94 -11.56 -21.13
N CYS A 46 -14.88 -11.20 -21.86
CA CYS A 46 -14.14 -9.96 -21.68
C CYS A 46 -14.63 -8.83 -22.60
N GLU A 47 -15.51 -9.11 -23.57
CA GLU A 47 -16.06 -8.10 -24.47
C GLU A 47 -16.88 -7.06 -23.69
N GLY A 48 -16.59 -5.78 -23.92
CA GLY A 48 -17.25 -4.68 -23.19
C GLY A 48 -16.74 -4.45 -21.76
N CYS A 49 -15.78 -5.25 -21.28
CA CYS A 49 -15.15 -5.00 -19.98
C CYS A 49 -14.25 -3.76 -20.06
N PRO A 50 -14.37 -2.78 -19.14
CA PRO A 50 -13.49 -1.61 -19.10
C PRO A 50 -12.00 -1.94 -19.05
N ASN A 51 -11.67 -3.09 -18.45
CA ASN A 51 -10.29 -3.55 -18.26
C ASN A 51 -9.81 -4.50 -19.36
N GLN A 52 -10.57 -4.73 -20.44
CA GLN A 52 -10.25 -5.73 -21.48
C GLN A 52 -8.83 -5.58 -22.04
N LYS A 53 -8.47 -4.36 -22.48
CA LYS A 53 -7.14 -4.08 -23.04
C LYS A 53 -6.03 -4.33 -22.02
N ILE A 54 -6.23 -3.88 -20.77
CA ILE A 54 -5.28 -4.05 -19.67
C ILE A 54 -5.08 -5.54 -19.40
N CYS A 55 -6.17 -6.31 -19.29
CA CYS A 55 -6.10 -7.75 -19.10
C CYS A 55 -5.41 -8.47 -20.27
N ALA A 56 -5.58 -8.00 -21.51
CA ALA A 56 -4.96 -8.60 -22.69
C ALA A 56 -3.44 -8.38 -22.76
N THR A 57 -2.96 -7.21 -22.29
CA THR A 57 -1.54 -6.82 -22.40
C THR A 57 -0.74 -7.03 -21.12
N ALA A 58 -1.42 -7.15 -19.97
CA ALA A 58 -0.73 -7.31 -18.69
C ALA A 58 0.08 -8.61 -18.66
N PRO A 59 1.34 -8.57 -18.16
CA PRO A 59 2.15 -9.76 -17.98
C PRO A 59 1.39 -10.76 -17.10
N LYS A 60 1.50 -12.05 -17.47
CA LYS A 60 0.80 -13.16 -16.82
C LYS A 60 1.76 -13.89 -15.91
N GLY A 61 1.29 -14.28 -14.73
CA GLY A 61 2.09 -15.00 -13.77
C GLY A 61 2.79 -14.10 -12.76
N PRO A 62 3.46 -14.71 -11.77
CA PRO A 62 4.04 -13.97 -10.66
C PRO A 62 5.18 -13.09 -11.16
N ASP A 63 5.13 -11.81 -10.77
CA ASP A 63 6.18 -10.84 -11.05
C ASP A 63 7.55 -11.39 -10.57
N PRO A 64 8.58 -11.45 -11.45
CA PRO A 64 9.89 -11.99 -11.11
C PRO A 64 10.53 -11.28 -9.91
N ASP A 65 10.17 -10.02 -9.65
CA ASP A 65 10.69 -9.22 -8.56
C ASP A 65 10.07 -9.58 -7.20
N ILE A 66 8.98 -10.36 -7.16
CA ILE A 66 8.33 -10.76 -5.90
C ILE A 66 9.32 -11.47 -4.97
N LYS A 67 10.21 -12.32 -5.51
CA LYS A 67 11.21 -13.03 -4.71
C LYS A 67 12.20 -12.06 -4.06
N LEU A 68 12.72 -11.13 -4.85
CA LEU A 68 13.66 -10.10 -4.40
C LEU A 68 13.01 -9.17 -3.37
N ILE A 69 11.77 -8.73 -3.61
CA ILE A 69 11.01 -7.88 -2.69
C ILE A 69 10.74 -8.63 -1.38
N THR A 70 10.38 -9.91 -1.45
CA THR A 70 10.12 -10.73 -0.26
C THR A 70 11.37 -10.89 0.59
N GLU A 71 12.52 -11.12 -0.03
CA GLU A 71 13.81 -11.20 0.65
C GLU A 71 14.18 -9.86 1.33
N LYS A 72 14.08 -8.75 0.60
CA LYS A 72 14.37 -7.40 1.15
C LYS A 72 13.41 -7.01 2.28
N MET A 73 12.17 -7.46 2.21
CA MET A 73 11.12 -7.17 3.19
C MET A 73 11.01 -8.25 4.29
N SER A 74 11.97 -9.17 4.39
CA SER A 74 11.93 -10.28 5.35
C SER A 74 12.12 -9.82 6.80
N THR A 75 12.89 -8.75 7.02
CA THR A 75 13.18 -8.17 8.33
C THR A 75 12.06 -7.27 8.86
N VAL A 76 11.15 -6.83 7.99
CA VAL A 76 10.03 -5.95 8.34
C VAL A 76 8.92 -6.75 9.02
N LYS A 77 8.77 -6.57 10.34
CA LYS A 77 7.80 -7.30 11.18
C LYS A 77 6.34 -6.99 10.80
N HIS A 78 6.02 -5.71 10.62
CA HIS A 78 4.65 -5.24 10.35
C HIS A 78 4.62 -4.44 9.05
N LYS A 79 3.69 -4.79 8.15
CA LYS A 79 3.50 -4.17 6.84
C LYS A 79 2.07 -3.65 6.78
N ILE A 80 1.89 -2.33 6.79
CA ILE A 80 0.57 -1.68 6.84
C ILE A 80 0.35 -0.97 5.52
N LEU A 81 -0.69 -1.38 4.78
CA LEU A 81 -1.08 -0.75 3.52
C LEU A 81 -2.33 0.10 3.75
N ILE A 82 -2.22 1.41 3.56
CA ILE A 82 -3.32 2.37 3.71
C ILE A 82 -3.87 2.71 2.32
N LEU A 83 -5.09 2.25 2.02
CA LEU A 83 -5.77 2.50 0.75
C LEU A 83 -7.03 3.35 0.98
N SER A 84 -7.38 4.18 -0.01
CA SER A 84 -8.68 4.85 -0.07
C SER A 84 -9.05 5.14 -1.51
N GLY A 85 -10.30 4.81 -1.84
CA GLY A 85 -10.87 4.90 -3.19
C GLY A 85 -11.34 6.28 -3.62
N LYS A 86 -11.22 7.33 -2.78
CA LYS A 86 -11.54 8.71 -3.17
C LYS A 86 -10.36 9.64 -2.84
N GLY A 87 -10.07 10.59 -3.74
CA GLY A 87 -9.07 11.64 -3.51
C GLY A 87 -9.54 12.61 -2.41
N GLY A 88 -8.61 13.12 -1.60
CA GLY A 88 -8.91 14.16 -0.60
C GLY A 88 -9.41 13.68 0.77
N VAL A 89 -9.44 12.38 1.07
CA VAL A 89 -9.88 11.88 2.39
C VAL A 89 -8.81 11.97 3.50
N GLY A 90 -7.65 12.55 3.21
CA GLY A 90 -6.56 12.67 4.19
C GLY A 90 -5.73 11.40 4.40
N LYS A 91 -5.63 10.48 3.42
CA LYS A 91 -4.76 9.29 3.50
C LYS A 91 -3.34 9.65 3.96
N SER A 92 -2.70 10.58 3.26
CA SER A 92 -1.31 10.97 3.51
C SER A 92 -1.13 11.60 4.89
N THR A 93 -2.11 12.39 5.34
CA THR A 93 -2.15 12.96 6.69
C THR A 93 -2.27 11.89 7.76
N PHE A 94 -3.17 10.91 7.56
CA PHE A 94 -3.33 9.80 8.48
C PHE A 94 -2.07 8.92 8.53
N THR A 95 -1.46 8.62 7.37
CA THR A 95 -0.20 7.85 7.31
C THR A 95 0.90 8.58 8.07
N ALA A 96 1.08 9.89 7.85
CA ALA A 96 2.10 10.68 8.55
C ALA A 96 1.90 10.71 10.07
N GLN A 97 0.67 10.93 10.53
CA GLN A 97 0.34 10.90 11.96
C GLN A 97 0.54 9.50 12.57
N LEU A 98 0.23 8.45 11.83
CA LEU A 98 0.49 7.07 12.26
C LEU A 98 2.00 6.78 12.37
N GLY A 99 2.79 7.26 11.41
CA GLY A 99 4.25 7.18 11.46
C GLY A 99 4.83 7.87 12.69
N PHE A 100 4.40 9.10 12.98
CA PHE A 100 4.78 9.81 14.20
C PHE A 100 4.36 9.09 15.48
N ALA A 101 3.16 8.50 15.51
CA ALA A 101 2.70 7.76 16.68
C ALA A 101 3.58 6.53 16.96
N PHE A 102 4.05 5.83 15.92
CA PHE A 102 5.00 4.73 16.06
C PHE A 102 6.40 5.21 16.44
N ALA A 103 6.84 6.35 15.93
CA ALA A 103 8.11 6.97 16.31
C ALA A 103 8.15 7.41 17.79
N GLY A 104 7.00 7.54 18.46
CA GLY A 104 6.95 7.75 19.90
C GLY A 104 7.49 6.58 20.74
N ASP A 105 7.68 5.40 20.14
CA ASP A 105 8.34 4.25 20.77
C ASP A 105 9.75 4.06 20.19
N GLU A 106 10.78 4.25 21.02
CA GLU A 106 12.19 4.14 20.62
C GLU A 106 12.58 2.75 20.09
N TYR A 107 11.81 1.70 20.41
CA TYR A 107 12.05 0.34 19.93
C TYR A 107 11.43 0.05 18.56
N ILE A 108 10.61 0.96 18.04
CA ILE A 108 9.94 0.82 16.74
C ILE A 108 10.60 1.74 15.74
N GLN A 109 11.16 1.16 14.68
CA GLN A 109 11.58 1.93 13.51
C GLN A 109 10.45 1.95 12.48
N ALA A 110 9.92 3.15 12.24
CA ALA A 110 8.89 3.38 11.26
C ALA A 110 9.51 3.89 9.95
N CYS A 111 9.16 3.23 8.84
CA CYS A 111 9.53 3.67 7.50
C CYS A 111 8.26 3.92 6.70
N GLN A 112 8.12 5.12 6.14
CA GLN A 112 6.95 5.51 5.37
C GLN A 112 7.29 5.66 3.89
N ARG A 113 6.48 5.01 3.04
CA ARG A 113 6.59 5.16 1.58
C ARG A 113 5.23 5.40 0.96
N SER A 114 5.10 6.50 0.22
CA SER A 114 3.95 6.75 -0.65
C SER A 114 4.16 6.10 -2.02
N LEU A 115 3.09 5.56 -2.59
CA LEU A 115 3.08 5.05 -3.98
C LEU A 115 2.56 6.10 -4.98
N HIS A 116 2.09 7.26 -4.49
CA HIS A 116 1.62 8.36 -5.31
C HIS A 116 2.55 9.56 -5.17
N SER A 117 2.71 10.32 -6.25
CA SER A 117 3.56 11.52 -6.42
C SER A 117 3.22 12.70 -5.50
N GLU A 118 2.38 12.50 -4.49
CA GLU A 118 2.00 13.46 -3.46
C GLU A 118 3.00 13.45 -2.27
N ASP A 119 4.26 13.06 -2.52
CA ASP A 119 5.36 13.11 -1.54
C ASP A 119 5.51 14.51 -0.92
N ILE A 120 5.12 15.56 -1.66
CA ILE A 120 5.04 16.94 -1.21
C ILE A 120 4.21 17.08 0.08
N LEU A 121 3.06 16.42 0.19
CA LEU A 121 2.21 16.54 1.39
C LEU A 121 2.88 15.93 2.61
N TYR A 122 3.63 14.84 2.46
CA TYR A 122 4.43 14.29 3.54
C TYR A 122 5.58 15.23 3.91
N GLN A 123 6.33 15.72 2.92
CA GLN A 123 7.43 16.65 3.17
C GLN A 123 6.95 17.92 3.91
N ILE A 124 5.81 18.48 3.52
CA ILE A 124 5.20 19.64 4.20
C ILE A 124 4.82 19.27 5.64
N ILE A 125 4.14 18.13 5.86
CA ILE A 125 3.70 17.72 7.21
C ILE A 125 4.87 17.43 8.15
N MET A 126 5.97 16.87 7.63
CA MET A 126 7.16 16.54 8.42
C MET A 126 8.20 17.67 8.46
N GLY A 127 8.01 18.77 7.74
CA GLY A 127 8.99 19.84 7.61
C GLY A 127 10.24 19.46 6.78
N LEU A 128 10.15 18.45 5.92
CA LEU A 128 11.21 17.99 5.02
C LEU A 128 11.13 18.65 3.63
N GLU A 129 10.61 19.87 3.54
CA GLU A 129 10.48 20.58 2.27
C GLU A 129 11.85 20.80 1.63
N GLY A 130 12.09 20.19 0.46
CA GLY A 130 13.34 20.33 -0.29
C GLY A 130 14.37 19.23 -0.02
N GLU A 131 14.11 18.33 0.95
CA GLU A 131 14.94 17.13 1.14
C GLU A 131 14.58 16.07 0.09
N GLN A 132 15.61 15.47 -0.52
CA GLN A 132 15.45 14.42 -1.51
C GLN A 132 16.02 13.11 -1.02
N ILE A 133 15.36 12.02 -1.40
CA ILE A 133 15.86 10.66 -1.16
C ILE A 133 17.25 10.53 -1.81
N HIS A 134 18.27 10.24 -1.01
CA HIS A 134 19.62 10.05 -1.51
C HIS A 134 19.76 8.67 -2.16
N GLN A 135 20.37 8.61 -3.35
CA GLN A 135 20.72 7.35 -3.99
C GLN A 135 22.12 6.91 -3.56
N SER A 136 22.21 5.73 -2.98
CA SER A 136 23.44 5.06 -2.58
C SER A 136 23.66 3.79 -3.43
N LEU A 137 24.86 3.20 -3.35
CA LEU A 137 25.20 1.97 -4.07
C LEU A 137 24.30 0.77 -3.68
N SER A 138 23.69 0.79 -2.50
CA SER A 138 22.76 -0.24 -2.01
C SER A 138 21.28 0.10 -2.25
N GLY A 139 20.99 1.25 -2.86
CA GLY A 139 19.63 1.72 -3.15
C GLY A 139 19.33 3.06 -2.49
N TRP A 140 18.07 3.29 -2.17
CA TRP A 140 17.62 4.57 -1.62
C TRP A 140 17.90 4.65 -0.12
N SER A 141 18.49 5.76 0.32
CA SER A 141 18.66 6.10 1.72
C SER A 141 17.48 6.97 2.17
N PRO A 142 16.81 6.62 3.28
CA PRO A 142 15.72 7.42 3.82
C PRO A 142 16.22 8.78 4.31
N VAL A 143 15.29 9.74 4.35
CA VAL A 143 15.47 11.05 4.98
C VAL A 143 14.81 10.98 6.34
N TYR A 144 15.59 11.11 7.40
CA TYR A 144 15.11 10.94 8.76
C TYR A 144 14.49 12.24 9.29
N VAL A 145 13.29 12.13 9.85
CA VAL A 145 12.62 13.20 10.60
C VAL A 145 12.98 13.10 12.08
N GLN A 146 13.15 11.86 12.56
CA GLN A 146 13.61 11.49 13.91
C GLN A 146 14.48 10.24 13.80
N ASP A 147 15.22 9.90 14.85
CA ASP A 147 16.17 8.77 14.85
C ASP A 147 15.52 7.43 14.43
N ASN A 148 14.22 7.26 14.72
CA ASN A 148 13.44 6.07 14.41
C ASN A 148 12.31 6.30 13.38
N LEU A 149 12.34 7.42 12.65
CA LEU A 149 11.33 7.77 11.63
C LEU A 149 11.98 8.25 10.33
N GLY A 150 11.84 7.47 9.27
CA GLY A 150 12.35 7.80 7.93
C GLY A 150 11.53 7.26 6.76
#